data_AF-Q6XS92-F1
#
_entry.id   AF-Q6XS92-F1
#
_cell.length_a   1.000
_cell.length_b   1.000
_cell.length_c   1.000
_cell.angle_alpha   90.00
_cell.angle_beta   90.00
_cell.angle_gamma   90.00
#
_symmetry.space_group_name_H-M   'P 1'
#
loop_
_entity.id
_entity.type
_entity.pdbx_description
1 polymer ?
#
loop_
_entity_poly.entity_id
_entity_poly.type
_entity_poly.pdbx_seq_one_letter_code
_entity_poly.pdbx_strand_id
1 'polypeptide(L)'
;MLNLFVAVIMDNFEYLTRDSSILGPHHLDEFIRVWAEYDPAACCRIHYKDMYSLLRCIAPPVGLGKNCPRRLAYKRLVRMNMPISNEDMTVHFTSTLMALIRTALEIKLAP
;
A
#
# COMPACT_ATOMS: atom_id res chain seq x y z
N MET A 1 6.69 -10.82 39.35
CA MET A 1 7.29 -9.92 38.33
C MET A 1 7.68 -10.62 37.03
N LEU A 2 8.08 -11.90 37.04
CA LEU A 2 8.43 -12.64 35.81
C LEU A 2 7.29 -12.68 34.75
N ASN A 3 6.05 -12.88 35.17
CA ASN A 3 4.92 -12.98 34.24
C ASN A 3 4.65 -11.69 33.44
N LEU A 4 4.89 -10.53 34.04
CA LEU A 4 4.78 -9.23 33.36
C LEU A 4 5.89 -9.06 32.33
N PHE A 5 7.11 -9.51 32.65
CA PHE A 5 8.24 -9.46 31.75
C PHE A 5 8.07 -10.39 30.54
N VAL A 6 7.56 -11.60 30.78
CA VAL A 6 7.21 -12.55 29.70
C VAL A 6 6.10 -12.01 28.81
N ALA A 7 5.08 -11.35 29.37
CA ALA A 7 4.02 -10.72 28.58
C ALA A 7 4.58 -9.60 27.68
N VAL A 8 5.39 -8.70 28.23
CA VAL A 8 6.03 -7.63 27.45
C VAL A 8 6.95 -8.21 26.37
N ILE A 9 7.73 -9.25 26.67
CA ILE A 9 8.61 -9.86 25.68
C ILE A 9 7.80 -10.56 24.58
N MET A 10 6.72 -11.30 24.90
CA MET A 10 5.91 -11.95 23.86
C MET A 10 5.27 -10.93 22.91
N ASP A 11 4.70 -9.85 23.43
CA ASP A 11 4.08 -8.80 22.61
C ASP A 11 5.11 -8.08 21.71
N ASN A 12 6.34 -7.90 22.20
CA ASN A 12 7.43 -7.30 21.41
C ASN A 12 8.09 -8.31 20.46
N PHE A 13 8.14 -9.59 20.81
CA PHE A 13 8.76 -10.63 20.00
C PHE A 13 7.99 -10.84 18.70
N GLU A 14 6.66 -10.84 18.75
CA GLU A 14 5.82 -10.92 17.54
C GLU A 14 6.10 -9.76 16.56
N TYR A 15 6.37 -8.56 17.07
CA TYR A 15 6.81 -7.43 16.24
C TYR A 15 8.22 -7.65 15.66
N LEU A 16 9.16 -8.12 16.49
CA LEU A 16 10.57 -8.32 16.12
C LEU A 16 10.80 -9.47 15.13
N THR A 17 10.00 -10.53 15.19
CA THR A 17 10.10 -11.69 14.28
C THR A 17 9.10 -11.65 13.14
N ARG A 18 8.39 -10.53 12.95
CA ARG A 18 7.39 -10.41 11.88
C ARG A 18 8.09 -10.49 10.53
N ASP A 19 7.66 -11.41 9.70
CA ASP A 19 8.13 -11.49 8.32
C ASP A 19 7.78 -10.19 7.59
N SER A 20 8.80 -9.40 7.27
CA SER A 20 8.66 -8.12 6.57
C SER A 20 8.00 -8.24 5.19
N SER A 21 7.90 -9.44 4.62
CA SER A 21 7.15 -9.67 3.38
C SER A 21 5.62 -9.67 3.59
N ILE A 22 5.15 -9.83 4.83
CA ILE A 22 3.74 -9.79 5.21
C ILE A 22 3.29 -8.34 5.38
N LEU A 23 2.11 -8.02 4.88
CA LEU A 23 1.51 -6.70 5.04
C LEU A 23 1.43 -6.31 6.52
N GLY A 24 1.88 -5.08 6.81
CA GLY A 24 2.01 -4.54 8.16
C GLY A 24 1.89 -3.01 8.14
N PRO A 25 1.75 -2.36 9.31
CA PRO A 25 1.48 -0.93 9.39
C PRO A 25 2.57 -0.06 8.75
N HIS A 26 3.85 -0.44 8.90
CA HIS A 26 4.99 0.26 8.30
C HIS A 26 4.92 0.37 6.77
N HIS A 27 4.32 -0.60 6.09
CA HIS A 27 4.07 -0.54 4.65
C HIS A 27 3.04 0.52 4.29
N LEU A 28 2.03 0.71 5.14
CA LEU A 28 1.02 1.75 4.96
C LEU A 28 1.61 3.13 5.23
N ASP A 29 2.49 3.24 6.24
CA ASP A 29 3.23 4.47 6.52
C ASP A 29 4.12 4.87 5.33
N GLU A 30 4.80 3.90 4.70
CA GLU A 30 5.58 4.16 3.48
C GLU A 30 4.68 4.67 2.34
N PHE A 31 3.50 4.06 2.14
CA PHE A 31 2.54 4.54 1.14
C PHE A 31 2.06 5.96 1.43
N ILE A 32 1.72 6.29 2.68
CA ILE A 32 1.29 7.63 3.09
C ILE A 32 2.41 8.64 2.81
N ARG A 33 3.64 8.31 3.19
CA ARG A 33 4.82 9.16 2.99
C ARG A 33 5.04 9.47 1.51
N VAL A 34 5.00 8.45 0.65
CA VAL A 34 5.18 8.63 -0.80
C VAL A 34 3.99 9.36 -1.41
N TRP A 35 2.75 9.09 -0.98
CA TRP A 35 1.57 9.82 -1.45
C TRP A 35 1.69 11.32 -1.21
N ALA A 36 2.17 11.73 -0.03
CA ALA A 36 2.36 13.13 0.31
C ALA A 36 3.35 13.87 -0.61
N GLU A 37 4.27 13.16 -1.26
CA GLU A 37 5.17 13.75 -2.27
C GLU A 37 4.42 14.14 -3.55
N TYR A 38 3.32 13.46 -3.88
CA TYR A 38 2.48 13.69 -5.06
C TYR A 38 1.24 14.55 -4.77
N ASP A 39 0.81 14.62 -3.51
CA ASP A 39 -0.32 15.42 -3.05
C ASP A 39 0.08 16.31 -1.84
N PRO A 40 0.95 17.32 -2.06
CA PRO A 40 1.48 18.16 -0.99
C PRO A 40 0.42 19.06 -0.34
N ALA A 41 -0.70 19.30 -1.04
CA ALA A 41 -1.82 20.09 -0.53
C ALA A 41 -2.83 19.26 0.28
N ALA A 42 -2.61 17.94 0.43
CA ALA A 42 -3.52 17.01 1.11
C ALA A 42 -4.95 17.06 0.55
N CYS A 43 -5.09 17.17 -0.78
CA CYS A 43 -6.37 17.13 -1.48
C CYS A 43 -6.99 15.72 -1.53
N CYS A 44 -6.24 14.70 -1.06
CA CYS A 44 -6.57 13.28 -1.09
C CYS A 44 -6.79 12.75 -2.51
N ARG A 45 -6.24 13.42 -3.53
CA ARG A 45 -6.44 13.10 -4.95
C ARG A 45 -5.15 13.24 -5.72
N ILE A 46 -4.87 12.26 -6.58
CA ILE A 46 -3.74 12.26 -7.50
C ILE A 46 -4.23 11.87 -8.89
N HIS A 47 -3.65 12.44 -9.93
CA HIS A 47 -3.99 12.10 -11.30
C HIS A 47 -3.59 10.65 -11.64
N TYR A 48 -4.47 9.89 -12.30
CA TYR A 48 -4.28 8.44 -12.47
C TYR A 48 -2.96 8.05 -13.18
N LYS A 49 -2.41 8.94 -14.02
CA LYS A 49 -1.14 8.73 -14.74
C LYS A 49 0.07 8.63 -13.79
N ASP A 50 0.02 9.27 -12.63
CA ASP A 50 1.13 9.28 -11.68
C ASP A 50 1.19 8.00 -10.84
N MET A 51 0.10 7.21 -10.83
CA MET A 51 0.02 5.99 -10.02
C MET A 51 1.09 4.96 -10.33
N TYR A 52 1.50 4.83 -11.60
CA TYR A 52 2.58 3.92 -11.95
C TYR A 52 3.91 4.35 -11.31
N SER A 53 4.24 5.64 -11.41
CA SER A 53 5.46 6.20 -10.85
C SER A 53 5.45 6.14 -9.32
N LEU A 54 4.33 6.51 -8.70
CA LEU A 54 4.12 6.44 -7.26
C LEU A 54 4.35 5.03 -6.72
N LEU A 55 3.66 4.03 -7.27
CA LEU A 55 3.78 2.65 -6.78
C LEU A 55 5.16 2.03 -7.06
N ARG A 56 5.93 2.56 -8.02
CA ARG A 56 7.31 2.12 -8.27
C ARG A 56 8.28 2.60 -7.20
N CYS A 57 7.97 3.70 -6.52
CA CYS A 57 8.76 4.21 -5.40
C CYS A 57 8.57 3.39 -4.11
N ILE A 58 7.48 2.62 -4.00
CA ILE A 58 7.14 1.84 -2.82
C ILE A 58 7.51 0.37 -3.07
N ALA A 59 8.13 -0.30 -2.09
CA ALA A 59 8.47 -1.72 -2.20
C ALA A 59 7.22 -2.63 -2.06
N PRO A 60 7.28 -3.87 -2.58
CA PRO A 60 6.34 -4.92 -2.15
C PRO A 60 6.33 -5.05 -0.62
N PRO A 61 5.20 -5.41 0.02
CA PRO A 61 4.00 -6.02 -0.55
C PRO A 61 2.94 -5.04 -1.06
N VAL A 62 2.96 -3.76 -0.69
CA VAL A 62 1.95 -2.77 -1.13
C VAL A 62 2.31 -2.11 -2.46
N GLY A 63 3.58 -1.81 -2.69
CA GLY A 63 4.05 -1.20 -3.92
C GLY A 63 4.48 -2.21 -5.00
N LEU A 64 5.22 -1.70 -5.97
CA LEU A 64 5.78 -2.47 -7.09
C LEU A 64 7.29 -2.67 -6.91
N GLY A 65 7.99 -1.68 -6.36
CA GLY A 65 9.44 -1.61 -6.30
C GLY A 65 10.10 -1.20 -7.62
N LYS A 66 11.31 -0.64 -7.50
CA LYS A 66 12.07 -0.03 -8.62
C LYS A 66 12.34 -0.99 -9.78
N ASN A 67 12.50 -2.27 -9.49
CA ASN A 67 12.88 -3.33 -10.42
C ASN A 67 11.67 -4.07 -11.05
N CYS A 68 10.43 -3.65 -10.77
CA CYS A 68 9.25 -4.31 -11.30
C CYS A 68 9.15 -4.18 -12.82
N PRO A 69 9.02 -5.30 -13.58
CA PRO A 69 8.79 -5.24 -15.01
C PRO A 69 7.49 -4.52 -15.35
N ARG A 70 7.51 -3.65 -16.38
CA ARG A 70 6.33 -2.87 -16.82
C ARG A 70 5.07 -3.71 -16.99
N ARG A 71 5.19 -4.88 -17.63
CA ARG A 71 4.05 -5.78 -17.86
C ARG A 71 3.40 -6.26 -16.56
N LEU A 72 4.20 -6.59 -15.55
CA LEU A 72 3.70 -7.02 -14.24
C LEU A 72 3.04 -5.87 -13.49
N ALA A 73 3.66 -4.68 -13.55
CA ALA A 73 3.13 -3.48 -12.94
C ALA A 73 1.76 -3.09 -13.49
N TYR A 74 1.60 -3.01 -14.81
CA TYR A 74 0.31 -2.67 -15.41
C TYR A 74 -0.75 -3.73 -15.13
N LYS A 75 -0.40 -5.03 -15.18
CA LYS A 75 -1.33 -6.10 -14.79
C LYS A 75 -1.82 -5.91 -13.35
N ARG A 76 -0.93 -5.52 -12.44
CA ARG A 76 -1.28 -5.26 -11.03
C ARG A 76 -2.16 -4.02 -10.88
N LEU A 77 -1.83 -2.91 -11.54
CA LEU A 77 -2.65 -1.70 -11.55
C LEU A 77 -4.08 -1.95 -12.04
N VAL A 78 -4.24 -2.74 -13.11
CA VAL A 78 -5.57 -3.13 -13.60
C VAL A 78 -6.32 -3.99 -12.57
N ARG A 79 -5.64 -4.95 -11.95
CA ARG A 79 -6.24 -5.81 -10.90
C ARG A 79 -6.68 -5.05 -9.65
N MET A 80 -6.04 -3.92 -9.35
CA MET A 80 -6.44 -3.09 -8.21
C MET A 80 -7.84 -2.49 -8.37
N ASN A 81 -8.32 -2.36 -9.62
CA ASN A 81 -9.65 -1.84 -9.94
C ASN A 81 -9.98 -0.55 -9.16
N MET A 82 -9.05 0.39 -9.16
CA MET A 82 -9.21 1.67 -8.45
C MET A 82 -10.25 2.52 -9.18
N PRO A 83 -11.22 3.11 -8.47
CA PRO A 83 -12.18 4.02 -9.08
C PRO A 83 -11.46 5.30 -9.53
N ILE A 84 -11.65 5.66 -10.80
CA ILE A 84 -11.16 6.91 -11.38
C ILE A 84 -12.36 7.86 -11.51
N SER A 85 -12.18 9.09 -11.05
CA SER A 85 -13.17 10.15 -11.17
C SER A 85 -13.29 10.61 -12.62
N ASN A 86 -14.51 10.65 -13.15
CA ASN A 86 -14.76 10.99 -14.56
C ASN A 86 -14.57 12.48 -14.88
N GLU A 87 -14.59 13.35 -13.87
CA GLU A 87 -14.54 14.80 -14.05
C GLU A 87 -13.11 15.31 -14.23
N ASP A 88 -12.18 14.77 -13.45
CA ASP A 88 -10.81 15.28 -13.29
C ASP A 88 -9.74 14.19 -13.50
N MET A 89 -10.16 12.95 -13.82
CA MET A 89 -9.27 11.80 -14.05
C MET A 89 -8.35 11.49 -12.85
N THR A 90 -8.80 11.80 -11.63
CA THR A 90 -8.03 11.51 -10.41
C THR A 90 -8.50 10.25 -9.70
N VAL A 91 -7.62 9.69 -8.89
CA VAL A 91 -7.93 8.61 -7.93
C VAL A 91 -7.86 9.17 -6.51
N HIS A 92 -8.77 8.68 -5.65
CA HIS A 92 -8.86 9.13 -4.26
C HIS A 92 -7.99 8.27 -3.33
N PHE A 93 -7.34 8.90 -2.35
CA PHE A 93 -6.42 8.27 -1.39
C PHE A 93 -6.99 6.99 -0.76
N THR A 94 -8.15 7.09 -0.09
CA THR A 94 -8.74 5.96 0.64
C THR A 94 -9.10 4.80 -0.28
N SER A 95 -9.58 5.10 -1.49
CA SER A 95 -9.95 4.08 -2.48
C SER A 95 -8.73 3.34 -3.00
N THR A 96 -7.64 4.08 -3.26
CA THR A 96 -6.34 3.52 -3.65
C THR A 96 -5.74 2.68 -2.53
N LEU A 97 -5.73 3.17 -1.29
CA LEU A 97 -5.23 2.44 -0.13
C LEU A 97 -5.94 1.11 0.06
N MET A 98 -7.28 1.12 0.01
CA MET A 98 -8.08 -0.10 0.11
C MET A 98 -7.82 -1.06 -1.06
N ALA A 99 -7.60 -0.55 -2.27
CA ALA A 99 -7.24 -1.38 -3.42
C ALA A 99 -5.87 -2.05 -3.26
N LEU A 100 -4.88 -1.36 -2.68
CA LEU A 100 -3.57 -1.91 -2.37
C LEU A 100 -3.68 -3.04 -1.34
N ILE A 101 -4.40 -2.80 -0.24
CA ILE A 101 -4.61 -3.79 0.83
C ILE A 101 -5.32 -5.03 0.28
N ARG A 102 -6.44 -4.85 -0.46
CA ARG A 102 -7.15 -5.98 -1.08
C ARG A 102 -6.27 -6.79 -2.02
N THR A 103 -5.43 -6.11 -2.80
CA THR A 103 -4.53 -6.78 -3.76
C THR A 103 -3.42 -7.55 -3.05
N ALA A 104 -2.83 -6.97 -2.00
CA ALA A 104 -1.75 -7.61 -1.22
C ALA A 104 -2.26 -8.82 -0.41
N LEU A 105 -3.51 -8.77 0.06
CA LEU A 105 -4.16 -9.85 0.81
C LEU A 105 -4.93 -10.84 -0.08
N GLU A 106 -4.85 -10.68 -1.41
CA GLU A 106 -5.55 -11.51 -2.40
C GLU A 106 -7.07 -11.63 -2.19
N ILE A 107 -7.70 -10.58 -1.63
CA ILE A 107 -9.13 -10.55 -1.36
C ILE A 107 -9.89 -10.46 -2.68
N LYS A 108 -10.69 -11.48 -2.99
CA LYS A 108 -11.58 -11.48 -4.16
C LYS A 108 -12.79 -10.60 -3.86
N LEU A 109 -13.02 -9.60 -4.71
CA LEU A 109 -14.33 -8.96 -4.80
C LEU A 109 -15.27 -10.00 -5.43
N ALA A 110 -16.39 -10.29 -4.75
CA ALA A 110 -17.43 -11.13 -5.33
C ALA A 110 -17.88 -10.54 -6.69
N PRO A 111 -18.22 -11.38 -7.68
CA PRO A 111 -18.68 -10.93 -8.98
C PRO A 111 -19.98 -10.09 -8.90
#